data_AF-A0A1H9EY78-F1
#
_entry.id   AF-A0A1H9EY78-F1
#
_cell.length_a   1.000
_cell.length_b   1.000
_cell.length_c   1.000
_cell.angle_alpha   90.00
_cell.angle_beta   90.00
_cell.angle_gamma   90.00
#
_symmetry.space_group_name_H-M   'P 1'
#
loop_
_entity.id
_entity.type
_entity.pdbx_description
1 polymer ?
#
loop_
_entity_poly.entity_id
_entity_poly.type
_entity_poly.pdbx_seq_one_letter_code
_entity_poly.pdbx_strand_id
1 'polypeptide(L)'
;MNRFYVFNGDADGVCALHQLRLADPAAANLITGVKRDIKLLDRVEAKSGDSLTVLDISLDSNRKGLMRLLEEGVKVEYFDHHHAGEIPQHHNLIAHIDLSADICTSLLVDQYLKGRFHLWAITAAFGDNLVQKARQLGIAAKLTETEIDQLAHLGEYLNYNGYGDNLPDLHFHPAALYEEIKPYISPFDFIAESVAFGKLSAGYQDDTSRADLLQPLTTDERYAAYLLPDAPWARRVSGIFANKLANAHPQRAHAVITPNHSGTYTVSVRASLINPNGADLLCLQFDTGGGRKAAAGINHLPTGSLDSFITSFKQHFCS
;
A
#
# COMPACT_ATOMS: atom_id res chain seq x y z
N MET A 1 30.35 8.34 -4.04
CA MET A 1 29.19 8.04 -4.89
C MET A 1 28.24 7.25 -4.04
N ASN A 2 27.17 7.90 -3.60
CA ASN A 2 26.16 7.33 -2.75
C ASN A 2 25.07 6.69 -3.62
N ARG A 3 24.44 5.65 -3.07
CA ARG A 3 23.28 5.00 -3.66
C ARG A 3 22.09 5.21 -2.75
N PHE A 4 20.95 5.53 -3.32
CA PHE A 4 19.70 5.75 -2.60
C PHE A 4 18.62 4.85 -3.18
N TYR A 5 17.85 4.21 -2.30
CA TYR A 5 16.56 3.62 -2.65
C TYR A 5 15.47 4.40 -1.96
N VAL A 6 14.51 4.89 -2.76
CA VAL A 6 13.32 5.56 -2.26
C VAL A 6 12.12 4.71 -2.61
N PHE A 7 11.39 4.22 -1.62
CA PHE A 7 10.36 3.21 -1.84
C PHE A 7 9.19 3.34 -0.89
N ASN A 8 8.00 2.97 -1.38
CA ASN A 8 6.82 2.81 -0.54
C ASN A 8 7.05 1.74 0.53
N GLY A 9 6.56 1.97 1.74
CA GLY A 9 6.77 1.05 2.87
C GLY A 9 5.81 -0.14 2.93
N ASP A 10 5.03 -0.36 1.88
CA ASP A 10 4.13 -1.50 1.75
C ASP A 10 4.82 -2.75 1.15
N ALA A 11 4.03 -3.77 0.83
CA ALA A 11 4.56 -5.00 0.26
C ALA A 11 5.25 -4.78 -1.09
N ASP A 12 4.72 -3.90 -1.95
CA ASP A 12 5.21 -3.78 -3.31
C ASP A 12 6.54 -3.03 -3.36
N GLY A 13 6.65 -1.89 -2.68
CA GLY A 13 7.91 -1.16 -2.55
C GLY A 13 9.01 -1.99 -1.85
N VAL A 14 8.69 -2.70 -0.77
CA VAL A 14 9.66 -3.52 -0.02
C VAL A 14 10.13 -4.73 -0.83
N CYS A 15 9.23 -5.44 -1.52
CA CYS A 15 9.61 -6.59 -2.35
C CYS A 15 10.41 -6.16 -3.58
N ALA A 16 10.04 -5.05 -4.23
CA ALA A 16 10.78 -4.49 -5.37
C ALA A 16 12.22 -4.12 -4.96
N LEU A 17 12.39 -3.47 -3.80
CA LEU A 17 13.70 -3.18 -3.24
C LEU A 17 14.48 -4.47 -3.05
N HIS A 18 13.89 -5.47 -2.39
CA HIS A 18 14.58 -6.69 -2.05
C HIS A 18 15.07 -7.46 -3.28
N GLN A 19 14.25 -7.56 -4.32
CA GLN A 19 14.66 -8.16 -5.60
C GLN A 19 15.90 -7.49 -6.20
N LEU A 20 15.93 -6.15 -6.25
CA LEU A 20 17.09 -5.40 -6.76
C LEU A 20 18.32 -5.59 -5.88
N ARG A 21 18.13 -5.65 -4.56
CA ARG A 21 19.21 -5.79 -3.57
C ARG A 21 19.81 -7.19 -3.54
N LEU A 22 19.03 -8.21 -3.87
CA LEU A 22 19.54 -9.57 -4.13
C LEU A 22 20.36 -9.62 -5.42
N ALA A 23 20.02 -8.81 -6.43
CA ALA A 23 20.80 -8.70 -7.67
C ALA A 23 22.10 -7.89 -7.48
N ASP A 24 22.04 -6.81 -6.70
CA ASP A 24 23.15 -5.90 -6.38
C ASP A 24 23.14 -5.54 -4.87
N PRO A 25 23.93 -6.25 -4.04
CA PRO A 25 23.90 -6.10 -2.59
C PRO A 25 24.70 -4.90 -2.05
N ALA A 26 25.29 -4.06 -2.91
CA ALA A 26 26.12 -2.93 -2.48
C ALA A 26 25.37 -1.99 -1.53
N ALA A 27 26.02 -1.43 -0.49
CA ALA A 27 25.33 -0.56 0.48
C ALA A 27 24.59 0.64 -0.15
N ALA A 28 23.43 1.00 0.41
CA ALA A 28 22.63 2.13 -0.04
C ALA A 28 21.86 2.76 1.14
N ASN A 29 21.52 4.05 1.00
CA ASN A 29 20.64 4.76 1.92
C ASN A 29 19.18 4.46 1.57
N LEU A 30 18.38 4.13 2.57
CA LEU A 30 16.97 3.79 2.42
C LEU A 30 16.10 4.96 2.86
N ILE A 31 15.21 5.44 2.00
CA ILE A 31 14.23 6.48 2.29
C ILE A 31 12.85 5.89 2.03
N THR A 32 12.03 5.84 3.07
CA THR A 32 10.71 5.19 3.02
C THR A 32 9.80 5.78 4.09
N GLY A 33 8.53 5.44 4.04
CA GLY A 33 7.48 5.94 4.92
C GLY A 33 6.29 4.98 4.97
N VAL A 34 5.22 5.38 5.64
CA VAL A 34 3.96 4.63 5.62
C VAL A 34 3.37 4.58 4.21
N LYS A 35 2.41 3.69 3.93
CA LYS A 35 1.83 3.51 2.58
C LYS A 35 1.27 4.79 1.94
N ARG A 36 0.80 5.72 2.77
CA ARG A 36 0.23 7.02 2.33
C ARG A 36 1.28 8.13 2.14
N ASP A 37 2.52 7.88 2.55
CA ASP A 37 3.61 8.82 2.45
C ASP A 37 4.22 8.77 1.04
N ILE A 38 3.54 9.40 0.10
CA ILE A 38 3.83 9.26 -1.34
C ILE A 38 4.76 10.33 -1.91
N LYS A 39 5.27 11.28 -1.11
CA LYS A 39 6.14 12.39 -1.56
C LYS A 39 7.57 12.26 -1.06
N LEU A 40 8.13 11.06 -1.17
CA LEU A 40 9.41 10.71 -0.55
C LEU A 40 10.62 11.39 -1.22
N LEU A 41 10.54 11.78 -2.49
CA LEU A 41 11.66 12.47 -3.18
C LEU A 41 12.01 13.84 -2.59
N ASP A 42 11.08 14.46 -1.86
CA ASP A 42 11.33 15.72 -1.17
C ASP A 42 12.37 15.57 -0.03
N ARG A 43 12.63 14.35 0.45
CA ARG A 43 13.57 14.04 1.53
C ARG A 43 14.96 13.64 1.05
N VAL A 44 15.16 13.53 -0.26
CA VAL A 44 16.42 13.02 -0.82
C VAL A 44 17.44 14.15 -0.91
N GLU A 45 18.52 14.00 -0.15
CA GLU A 45 19.72 14.84 -0.22
C GLU A 45 20.81 14.08 -0.98
N ALA A 46 20.71 14.07 -2.31
CA ALA A 46 21.72 13.51 -3.21
C ALA A 46 22.40 14.63 -4.01
N LYS A 47 23.53 14.34 -4.65
CA LYS A 47 24.26 15.31 -5.47
C LYS A 47 24.80 14.68 -6.75
N SER A 48 25.35 15.50 -7.63
CA SER A 48 26.01 15.04 -8.86
C SER A 48 26.97 13.88 -8.61
N GLY A 49 26.81 12.81 -9.40
CA GLY A 49 27.59 11.58 -9.27
C GLY A 49 26.99 10.53 -8.34
N ASP A 50 25.91 10.82 -7.60
CA ASP A 50 25.13 9.82 -6.87
C ASP A 50 24.09 9.15 -7.78
N SER A 51 23.54 8.01 -7.32
CA SER A 51 22.46 7.30 -8.02
C SER A 51 21.28 7.05 -7.10
N LEU A 52 20.09 7.12 -7.69
CA LEU A 52 18.81 6.97 -7.02
C LEU A 52 17.96 5.94 -7.76
N THR A 53 17.41 4.99 -7.02
CA THR A 53 16.35 4.10 -7.51
C THR A 53 15.07 4.41 -6.78
N VAL A 54 13.99 4.67 -7.52
CA VAL A 54 12.68 5.00 -6.98
C VAL A 54 11.71 3.88 -7.28
N LEU A 55 10.97 3.43 -6.26
CA LEU A 55 10.11 2.26 -6.31
C LEU A 55 8.73 2.60 -5.74
N ASP A 56 7.69 2.33 -6.53
CA ASP A 56 6.31 2.26 -6.03
C ASP A 56 5.74 3.54 -5.43
N ILE A 57 6.19 4.69 -5.94
CA ILE A 57 5.59 5.99 -5.64
C ILE A 57 5.37 6.76 -6.93
N SER A 58 4.22 7.40 -7.07
CA SER A 58 3.84 8.13 -8.27
C SER A 58 4.90 9.15 -8.69
N LEU A 59 5.38 9.02 -9.94
CA LEU A 59 6.26 10.03 -10.56
C LEU A 59 5.61 11.41 -10.54
N ASP A 60 4.31 11.50 -10.84
CA ASP A 60 3.60 12.77 -10.89
C ASP A 60 3.57 13.46 -9.51
N SER A 61 3.27 12.70 -8.46
CA SER A 61 3.28 13.18 -7.07
C SER A 61 4.67 13.61 -6.60
N ASN A 62 5.73 13.04 -7.18
CA ASN A 62 7.13 13.31 -6.84
C ASN A 62 7.86 14.18 -7.88
N ARG A 63 7.16 14.73 -8.87
CA ARG A 63 7.76 15.43 -10.02
C ARG A 63 8.72 16.53 -9.61
N LYS A 64 8.34 17.33 -8.61
CA LYS A 64 9.18 18.43 -8.11
C LYS A 64 10.51 17.91 -7.56
N GLY A 65 10.47 16.87 -6.72
CA GLY A 65 11.67 16.23 -6.17
C GLY A 65 12.52 15.58 -7.27
N LEU A 66 11.88 14.92 -8.24
CA LEU A 66 12.56 14.31 -9.38
C LEU A 66 13.33 15.34 -10.21
N MET A 67 12.67 16.43 -10.64
CA MET A 67 13.31 17.45 -11.47
C MET A 67 14.51 18.09 -10.77
N ARG A 68 14.38 18.43 -9.48
CA ARG A 68 15.49 18.95 -8.67
C ARG A 68 16.70 18.01 -8.70
N LEU A 69 16.49 16.73 -8.47
CA LEU A 69 17.58 15.73 -8.43
C LEU A 69 18.23 15.54 -9.81
N LEU A 70 17.43 15.55 -10.88
CA LEU A 70 17.94 15.47 -12.26
C LEU A 70 18.79 16.69 -12.64
N GLU A 71 18.35 17.89 -12.26
CA GLU A 71 19.07 19.16 -12.46
C GLU A 71 20.39 19.21 -11.67
N GLU A 72 20.44 18.59 -10.49
CA GLU A 72 21.65 18.41 -9.69
C GLU A 72 22.60 17.33 -10.27
N GLY A 73 22.22 16.67 -11.37
CA GLY A 73 23.02 15.66 -12.05
C GLY A 73 23.00 14.27 -11.41
N VAL A 74 21.98 13.97 -10.61
CA VAL A 74 21.75 12.63 -10.04
C VAL A 74 21.23 11.69 -11.13
N LYS A 75 21.74 10.46 -11.16
CA LYS A 75 21.19 9.41 -12.03
C LYS A 75 20.00 8.75 -11.36
N VAL A 76 18.85 8.77 -12.01
CA VAL A 76 17.60 8.24 -11.47
C VAL A 76 17.09 7.09 -12.32
N GLU A 77 16.85 5.95 -11.69
CA GLU A 77 16.09 4.84 -12.27
C GLU A 77 14.76 4.70 -11.50
N TYR A 78 13.66 4.64 -12.22
CA TYR A 78 12.31 4.76 -11.66
C TYR A 78 11.49 3.55 -12.07
N PHE A 79 10.92 2.82 -11.10
CA PHE A 79 9.97 1.74 -11.33
C PHE A 79 8.67 2.07 -10.62
N ASP A 80 7.58 2.18 -11.37
CA ASP A 80 6.28 2.53 -10.79
C ASP A 80 5.14 2.15 -11.75
N HIS A 81 3.97 1.89 -11.17
CA HIS A 81 2.75 1.54 -11.90
C HIS A 81 1.60 2.54 -11.71
N HIS A 82 1.81 3.57 -10.88
CA HIS A 82 0.84 4.62 -10.65
C HIS A 82 0.77 5.62 -11.82
N HIS A 83 -0.23 6.52 -11.75
CA HIS A 83 -0.28 7.64 -12.68
C HIS A 83 1.01 8.48 -12.61
N ALA A 84 1.68 8.64 -13.75
CA ALA A 84 2.96 9.33 -13.87
C ALA A 84 2.87 10.70 -14.54
N GLY A 85 1.71 11.09 -15.09
CA GLY A 85 1.59 12.26 -15.94
C GLY A 85 2.52 12.18 -17.16
N GLU A 86 3.03 13.32 -17.62
CA GLU A 86 4.09 13.36 -18.64
C GLU A 86 5.43 12.95 -18.03
N ILE A 87 6.12 11.97 -18.62
CA ILE A 87 7.45 11.55 -18.14
C ILE A 87 8.51 12.53 -18.68
N PRO A 88 9.34 13.18 -17.81
CA PRO A 88 10.37 14.11 -18.26
C PRO A 88 11.39 13.45 -19.20
N GLN A 89 11.75 14.13 -20.28
CA GLN A 89 12.87 13.71 -21.12
C GLN A 89 14.19 14.24 -20.54
N HIS A 90 14.97 13.35 -19.92
CA HIS A 90 16.26 13.70 -19.34
C HIS A 90 17.26 12.56 -19.48
N HIS A 91 18.52 12.86 -19.82
CA HIS A 91 19.56 11.85 -20.04
C HIS A 91 19.95 11.07 -18.78
N ASN A 92 19.68 11.63 -17.60
CA ASN A 92 19.89 10.97 -16.30
C ASN A 92 18.66 10.23 -15.77
N LEU A 93 17.55 10.16 -16.52
CA LEU A 93 16.35 9.44 -16.10
C LEU A 93 16.16 8.18 -16.95
N ILE A 94 16.02 7.04 -16.28
CA ILE A 94 15.49 5.80 -16.86
C ILE A 94 14.17 5.51 -16.15
N ALA A 95 13.08 5.45 -16.90
CA ALA A 95 11.74 5.25 -16.35
C ALA A 95 11.12 3.94 -16.87
N HIS A 96 10.86 3.02 -15.95
CA HIS A 96 10.14 1.77 -16.15
C HIS A 96 8.72 1.94 -15.59
N ILE A 97 7.83 2.48 -16.41
CA ILE A 97 6.48 2.88 -16.00
C ILE A 97 5.44 2.09 -16.80
N ASP A 98 4.55 1.38 -16.12
CA ASP A 98 3.43 0.65 -16.73
C ASP A 98 2.16 0.80 -15.87
N LEU A 99 1.12 1.42 -16.44
CA LEU A 99 -0.13 1.73 -15.74
C LEU A 99 -1.18 0.61 -15.90
N SER A 100 -0.79 -0.56 -16.43
CA SER A 100 -1.70 -1.69 -16.63
C SER A 100 -2.31 -2.16 -15.31
N ALA A 101 -3.58 -2.57 -15.34
CA ALA A 101 -4.30 -2.93 -14.13
C ALA A 101 -3.83 -4.24 -13.46
N ASP A 102 -3.00 -5.03 -14.15
CA ASP A 102 -2.49 -6.33 -13.70
C ASP A 102 -0.96 -6.33 -13.45
N ILE A 103 -0.36 -5.16 -13.27
CA ILE A 103 1.06 -4.99 -12.93
C ILE A 103 1.21 -4.22 -11.61
N CYS A 104 2.26 -4.54 -10.88
CA CYS A 104 2.76 -3.79 -9.73
C CYS A 104 4.27 -3.56 -9.91
N THR A 105 4.86 -2.67 -9.12
CA THR A 105 6.28 -2.28 -9.20
C THR A 105 7.21 -3.48 -9.09
N SER A 106 6.92 -4.43 -8.21
CA SER A 106 7.71 -5.66 -8.05
C SER A 106 7.67 -6.57 -9.27
N LEU A 107 6.56 -6.58 -10.03
CA LEU A 107 6.50 -7.33 -11.29
C LEU A 107 7.29 -6.62 -12.40
N LEU A 108 7.37 -5.29 -12.39
CA LEU A 108 8.26 -4.54 -13.30
C LEU A 108 9.73 -4.84 -13.00
N VAL A 109 10.11 -4.84 -11.72
CA VAL A 109 11.45 -5.23 -11.28
C VAL A 109 11.76 -6.68 -11.64
N ASP A 110 10.80 -7.60 -11.47
CA ASP A 110 10.98 -9.00 -11.84
C ASP A 110 11.25 -9.18 -13.34
N GLN A 111 10.51 -8.47 -14.19
CA GLN A 111 10.74 -8.44 -15.64
C GLN A 111 12.13 -7.90 -15.97
N TYR A 112 12.53 -6.80 -15.34
CA TYR A 112 13.87 -6.20 -15.50
C TYR A 112 14.98 -7.19 -15.10
N LEU A 113 14.79 -7.93 -14.00
CA LEU A 113 15.71 -8.96 -13.52
C LEU A 113 15.55 -10.31 -14.20
N LYS A 114 14.65 -10.44 -15.18
CA LYS A 114 14.37 -11.66 -15.95
C LYS A 114 13.94 -12.84 -15.07
N GLY A 115 13.11 -12.61 -14.07
CA GLY A 115 12.51 -13.68 -13.25
C GLY A 115 13.44 -14.26 -12.18
N ARG A 116 14.61 -13.66 -11.93
CA ARG A 116 15.63 -14.23 -11.01
C ARG A 116 15.14 -14.39 -9.56
N PHE A 117 14.19 -13.57 -9.12
CA PHE A 117 13.67 -13.55 -7.75
C PHE A 117 12.13 -13.56 -7.72
N HIS A 118 11.53 -14.25 -8.69
CA HIS A 118 10.11 -14.23 -9.01
C HIS A 118 9.14 -14.45 -7.84
N LEU A 119 9.55 -15.24 -6.83
CA LEU A 119 8.72 -15.50 -5.65
C LEU A 119 8.43 -14.23 -4.82
N TRP A 120 9.38 -13.29 -4.75
CA TRP A 120 9.15 -12.00 -4.11
C TRP A 120 8.20 -11.12 -4.92
N ALA A 121 8.23 -11.23 -6.25
CA ALA A 121 7.29 -10.52 -7.12
C ALA A 121 5.86 -11.08 -7.02
N ILE A 122 5.70 -12.40 -6.89
CA ILE A 122 4.41 -13.05 -6.61
C ILE A 122 3.87 -12.60 -5.25
N THR A 123 4.72 -12.56 -4.23
CA THR A 123 4.37 -12.08 -2.87
C THR A 123 3.86 -10.64 -2.92
N ALA A 124 4.58 -9.76 -3.61
CA ALA A 124 4.17 -8.37 -3.80
C ALA A 124 2.83 -8.23 -4.52
N ALA A 125 2.60 -9.02 -5.57
CA ALA A 125 1.34 -9.01 -6.31
C ALA A 125 0.14 -9.39 -5.41
N PHE A 126 0.31 -10.29 -4.44
CA PHE A 126 -0.73 -10.52 -3.42
C PHE A 126 -0.90 -9.31 -2.49
N GLY A 127 0.20 -8.72 -2.02
CA GLY A 127 0.18 -7.54 -1.17
C GLY A 127 -0.48 -6.32 -1.81
N ASP A 128 -0.35 -6.18 -3.13
CA ASP A 128 -0.98 -5.13 -3.94
C ASP A 128 -2.38 -5.54 -4.48
N ASN A 129 -2.96 -6.61 -3.91
CA ASN A 129 -4.31 -7.08 -4.20
C ASN A 129 -4.54 -7.54 -5.66
N LEU A 130 -3.47 -7.94 -6.38
CA LEU A 130 -3.52 -8.57 -7.70
C LEU A 130 -3.71 -10.10 -7.58
N VAL A 131 -4.67 -10.53 -6.77
CA VAL A 131 -4.84 -11.94 -6.34
C VAL A 131 -4.88 -12.93 -7.50
N GLN A 132 -5.65 -12.64 -8.55
CA GLN A 132 -5.77 -13.54 -9.71
C GLN A 132 -4.44 -13.67 -10.47
N LYS A 133 -3.74 -12.55 -10.66
CA LYS A 133 -2.44 -12.51 -11.32
C LYS A 133 -1.40 -13.28 -10.51
N ALA A 134 -1.32 -13.03 -9.21
CA ALA A 134 -0.40 -13.69 -8.30
C ALA A 134 -0.60 -15.22 -8.28
N ARG A 135 -1.86 -15.71 -8.23
CA ARG A 135 -2.17 -17.14 -8.34
C ARG A 135 -1.73 -17.74 -9.67
N GLN A 136 -2.01 -17.06 -10.80
CA GLN A 136 -1.57 -17.53 -12.12
C GLN A 136 -0.04 -17.66 -12.21
N LEU A 137 0.68 -16.67 -11.67
CA LEU A 137 2.15 -16.69 -11.61
C LEU A 137 2.67 -17.81 -10.70
N GLY A 138 2.04 -18.03 -9.54
CA GLY A 138 2.37 -19.14 -8.65
C GLY A 138 2.21 -20.52 -9.31
N ILE A 139 1.09 -20.72 -10.03
CA ILE A 139 0.85 -21.95 -10.80
C ILE A 139 1.90 -22.11 -11.91
N ALA A 140 2.23 -21.03 -12.62
CA ALA A 140 3.26 -21.05 -13.67
C ALA A 140 4.66 -21.37 -13.10
N ALA A 141 4.94 -20.92 -11.87
CA ALA A 141 6.14 -21.26 -11.11
C ALA A 141 6.11 -22.67 -10.50
N LYS A 142 5.05 -23.46 -10.75
CA LYS A 142 4.84 -24.83 -10.25
C LYS A 142 4.77 -24.93 -8.72
N LEU A 143 4.30 -23.87 -8.07
CA LEU A 143 4.02 -23.88 -6.64
C LEU A 143 2.77 -24.70 -6.35
N THR A 144 2.75 -25.35 -5.19
CA THR A 144 1.55 -25.96 -4.62
C THR A 144 0.58 -24.88 -4.12
N GLU A 145 -0.70 -25.22 -3.95
CA GLU A 145 -1.67 -24.29 -3.37
C GLU A 145 -1.25 -23.80 -1.98
N THR A 146 -0.64 -24.67 -1.15
CA THR A 146 -0.13 -24.29 0.17
C THR A 146 0.97 -23.24 0.08
N GLU A 147 1.92 -23.38 -0.87
CA GLU A 147 2.97 -22.39 -1.09
C GLU A 147 2.40 -21.07 -1.63
N ILE A 148 1.41 -21.13 -2.53
CA ILE A 148 0.71 -19.94 -3.03
C ILE A 148 0.02 -19.19 -1.89
N ASP A 149 -0.68 -19.91 -1.01
CA ASP A 149 -1.36 -19.31 0.14
C ASP A 149 -0.35 -18.75 1.17
N GLN A 150 0.81 -19.38 1.33
CA GLN A 150 1.91 -18.84 2.14
C GLN A 150 2.42 -17.49 1.61
N LEU A 151 2.64 -17.38 0.30
CA LEU A 151 3.04 -16.10 -0.33
C LEU A 151 1.91 -15.06 -0.24
N ALA A 152 0.65 -15.49 -0.32
CA ALA A 152 -0.50 -14.61 -0.16
C ALA A 152 -0.55 -13.98 1.23
N HIS A 153 -0.41 -14.79 2.29
CA HIS A 153 -0.36 -14.28 3.66
C HIS A 153 0.85 -13.39 3.89
N LEU A 154 2.03 -13.75 3.37
CA LEU A 154 3.21 -12.90 3.48
C LEU A 154 2.97 -11.53 2.82
N GLY A 155 2.45 -11.51 1.58
CA GLY A 155 2.13 -10.27 0.88
C GLY A 155 1.13 -9.40 1.65
N GLU A 156 0.08 -10.01 2.19
CA GLU A 156 -0.90 -9.33 3.04
C GLU A 156 -0.27 -8.73 4.28
N TYR A 157 0.58 -9.47 4.99
CA TYR A 157 1.22 -9.02 6.23
C TYR A 157 2.24 -7.90 6.01
N LEU A 158 2.99 -7.95 4.90
CA LEU A 158 3.89 -6.87 4.51
C LEU A 158 3.11 -5.60 4.16
N ASN A 159 2.04 -5.72 3.36
CA ASN A 159 1.19 -4.58 3.01
C ASN A 159 0.47 -4.01 4.25
N TYR A 160 0.05 -4.89 5.16
CA TYR A 160 -0.54 -4.53 6.45
C TYR A 160 0.41 -3.68 7.30
N ASN A 161 1.70 -4.03 7.37
CA ASN A 161 2.69 -3.20 8.05
C ASN A 161 2.82 -1.81 7.42
N GLY A 162 2.49 -1.64 6.14
CA GLY A 162 2.49 -0.32 5.49
C GLY A 162 1.34 0.58 5.94
N TYR A 163 0.26 0.04 6.51
CA TYR A 163 -0.88 0.84 6.98
C TYR A 163 -0.59 1.47 8.34
N GLY A 164 -0.98 2.73 8.47
CA GLY A 164 -0.76 3.59 9.62
C GLY A 164 -0.95 5.04 9.19
N ASP A 165 -1.16 5.92 10.15
CA ASP A 165 -1.19 7.36 9.87
C ASP A 165 0.22 7.97 9.99
N ASN A 166 1.05 7.42 10.88
CA ASN A 166 2.47 7.75 10.99
C ASN A 166 3.33 6.52 11.31
N LEU A 167 4.66 6.66 11.25
CA LEU A 167 5.61 5.56 11.49
C LEU A 167 5.43 4.86 12.86
N PRO A 168 5.18 5.56 13.98
CA PRO A 168 4.85 4.93 15.26
C PRO A 168 3.63 4.00 15.26
N ASP A 169 2.70 4.14 14.32
CA ASP A 169 1.56 3.23 14.23
C ASP A 169 1.96 1.84 13.75
N LEU A 170 3.12 1.68 13.08
CA LEU A 170 3.49 0.45 12.40
C LEU A 170 4.12 -0.54 13.39
N HIS A 171 4.05 -1.84 13.07
CA HIS A 171 4.79 -2.84 13.85
C HIS A 171 6.30 -2.73 13.62
N PHE A 172 6.68 -2.31 12.43
CA PHE A 172 8.05 -2.02 12.02
C PHE A 172 8.10 -0.75 11.19
N HIS A 173 9.11 0.08 11.44
CA HIS A 173 9.54 1.04 10.44
C HIS A 173 9.92 0.28 9.15
N PRO A 174 9.48 0.67 7.94
CA PRO A 174 9.68 -0.15 6.74
C PRO A 174 11.16 -0.44 6.42
N ALA A 175 12.07 0.51 6.66
CA ALA A 175 13.52 0.26 6.54
C ALA A 175 14.04 -0.79 7.54
N ALA A 176 13.48 -0.84 8.76
CA ALA A 176 13.84 -1.87 9.75
C ALA A 176 13.25 -3.23 9.37
N LEU A 177 12.01 -3.27 8.87
CA LEU A 177 11.42 -4.49 8.31
C LEU A 177 12.25 -5.04 7.15
N TYR A 178 12.75 -4.16 6.29
CA TYR A 178 13.63 -4.57 5.20
C TYR A 178 14.93 -5.21 5.72
N GLU A 179 15.55 -4.70 6.77
CA GLU A 179 16.74 -5.34 7.36
C GLU A 179 16.45 -6.75 7.92
N GLU A 180 15.22 -7.02 8.37
CA GLU A 180 14.78 -8.37 8.75
C GLU A 180 14.56 -9.29 7.53
N ILE A 181 14.14 -8.73 6.38
CA ILE A 181 13.91 -9.48 5.13
C ILE A 181 15.22 -9.77 4.38
N LYS A 182 16.15 -8.81 4.41
CA LYS A 182 17.41 -8.78 3.66
C LYS A 182 18.25 -10.07 3.72
N PRO A 183 18.31 -10.84 4.82
CA PRO A 183 19.06 -12.10 4.86
C PRO A 183 18.48 -13.22 3.98
N TYR A 184 17.21 -13.12 3.59
CA TYR A 184 16.45 -14.22 2.99
C TYR A 184 16.36 -14.09 1.47
N ILE A 185 16.99 -15.01 0.74
CA ILE A 185 16.85 -15.08 -0.73
C ILE A 185 15.44 -15.56 -1.10
N SER A 186 14.92 -16.55 -0.39
CA SER A 186 13.57 -17.10 -0.60
C SER A 186 12.57 -16.50 0.39
N PRO A 187 11.36 -16.10 -0.06
CA PRO A 187 10.31 -15.69 0.87
C PRO A 187 9.86 -16.84 1.79
N PHE A 188 10.00 -18.10 1.37
CA PHE A 188 9.66 -19.25 2.20
C PHE A 188 10.58 -19.38 3.42
N ASP A 189 11.86 -19.04 3.27
CA ASP A 189 12.81 -19.05 4.38
C ASP A 189 12.46 -17.94 5.39
N PHE A 190 12.07 -16.75 4.90
CA PHE A 190 11.58 -15.67 5.76
C PHE A 190 10.33 -16.09 6.55
N ILE A 191 9.37 -16.75 5.89
CA ILE A 191 8.15 -17.26 6.52
C ILE A 191 8.48 -18.31 7.61
N ALA A 192 9.43 -19.21 7.33
CA ALA A 192 9.75 -20.32 8.22
C ALA A 192 10.59 -19.89 9.44
N GLU A 193 11.48 -18.93 9.28
CA GLU A 193 12.54 -18.66 10.26
C GLU A 193 12.46 -17.27 10.92
N SER A 194 11.78 -16.30 10.31
CA SER A 194 11.82 -14.92 10.78
C SER A 194 10.89 -14.68 11.98
N VAL A 195 11.46 -14.10 13.04
CA VAL A 195 10.68 -13.53 14.15
C VAL A 195 9.80 -12.37 13.65
N ALA A 196 10.25 -11.63 12.64
CA ALA A 196 9.49 -10.52 12.07
C ALA A 196 8.20 -11.01 11.40
N PHE A 197 8.25 -12.12 10.66
CA PHE A 197 7.05 -12.74 10.10
C PHE A 197 6.04 -13.11 11.19
N GLY A 198 6.49 -13.76 12.27
CA GLY A 198 5.64 -14.11 13.41
C GLY A 198 4.99 -12.89 14.07
N LYS A 199 5.75 -11.80 14.26
CA LYS A 199 5.22 -10.54 14.81
C LYS A 199 4.18 -9.89 13.90
N LEU A 200 4.41 -9.88 12.58
CA LEU A 200 3.46 -9.34 11.62
C LEU A 200 2.16 -10.15 11.59
N SER A 201 2.26 -11.48 11.55
CA SER A 201 1.10 -12.38 11.56
C SER A 201 0.28 -12.22 12.84
N ALA A 202 0.93 -12.23 14.01
CA ALA A 202 0.25 -12.05 15.29
C ALA A 202 -0.40 -10.66 15.41
N GLY A 203 0.29 -9.60 14.93
CA GLY A 203 -0.25 -8.24 14.91
C GLY A 203 -1.48 -8.12 14.03
N TYR A 204 -1.45 -8.68 12.82
CA TYR A 204 -2.61 -8.73 11.93
C TYR A 204 -3.80 -9.45 12.59
N GLN A 205 -3.56 -10.60 13.22
CA GLN A 205 -4.60 -11.38 13.90
C GLN A 205 -5.19 -10.64 15.11
N ASP A 206 -4.36 -10.00 15.95
CA ASP A 206 -4.84 -9.20 17.09
C ASP A 206 -5.71 -8.04 16.61
N ASP A 207 -5.21 -7.24 15.66
CA ASP A 207 -5.91 -6.08 15.13
C ASP A 207 -7.25 -6.45 14.46
N THR A 208 -7.28 -7.52 13.66
CA THR A 208 -8.51 -8.01 13.03
C THR A 208 -9.50 -8.58 14.05
N SER A 209 -9.02 -9.29 15.08
CA SER A 209 -9.88 -9.79 16.16
C SER A 209 -10.53 -8.66 16.97
N ARG A 210 -9.81 -7.56 17.20
CA ARG A 210 -10.36 -6.35 17.84
C ARG A 210 -11.40 -5.68 16.96
N ALA A 211 -11.14 -5.60 15.65
CA ALA A 211 -12.07 -5.04 14.69
C ALA A 211 -13.39 -5.83 14.65
N ASP A 212 -13.36 -7.16 14.78
CA ASP A 212 -14.54 -8.02 14.80
C ASP A 212 -15.46 -7.80 16.01
N LEU A 213 -14.93 -7.23 17.09
CA LEU A 213 -15.72 -6.90 18.29
C LEU A 213 -16.40 -5.52 18.19
N LEU A 214 -16.06 -4.71 17.19
CA LEU A 214 -16.62 -3.38 17.01
C LEU A 214 -18.12 -3.45 16.68
N GLN A 215 -18.87 -2.55 17.29
CA GLN A 215 -20.28 -2.33 16.94
C GLN A 215 -20.39 -1.16 15.95
N PRO A 216 -21.33 -1.24 14.99
CA PRO A 216 -21.54 -0.13 14.06
C PRO A 216 -22.06 1.09 14.82
N LEU A 217 -21.57 2.27 14.44
CA LEU A 217 -22.14 3.56 14.86
C LEU A 217 -23.58 3.70 14.35
N THR A 218 -23.84 3.16 13.15
CA THR A 218 -25.18 3.08 12.56
C THR A 218 -25.20 1.92 11.56
N THR A 219 -26.33 1.22 11.46
CA THR A 219 -26.49 0.11 10.50
C THR A 219 -27.92 0.04 9.99
N ASP A 220 -28.05 -0.51 8.80
CA ASP A 220 -29.28 -0.83 8.07
C ASP A 220 -29.02 -2.09 7.21
N GLU A 221 -30.02 -2.56 6.48
CA GLU A 221 -29.85 -3.61 5.47
C GLU A 221 -28.91 -3.16 4.34
N ARG A 222 -28.95 -1.86 3.96
CA ARG A 222 -28.21 -1.32 2.81
C ARG A 222 -26.89 -0.62 3.15
N TYR A 223 -26.68 -0.20 4.40
CA TYR A 223 -25.43 0.45 4.79
C TYR A 223 -25.02 0.13 6.24
N ALA A 224 -23.73 0.25 6.55
CA ALA A 224 -23.23 0.30 7.92
C ALA A 224 -22.02 1.23 8.05
N ALA A 225 -21.97 2.04 9.10
CA ALA A 225 -20.82 2.88 9.40
C ALA A 225 -20.23 2.51 10.76
N TYR A 226 -18.90 2.47 10.84
CA TYR A 226 -18.13 2.14 12.03
C TYR A 226 -17.20 3.30 12.37
N LEU A 227 -17.19 3.71 13.64
CA LEU A 227 -16.19 4.62 14.17
C LEU A 227 -15.18 3.82 15.00
N LEU A 228 -13.94 3.82 14.55
CA LEU A 228 -12.84 3.15 15.20
C LEU A 228 -12.26 4.00 16.34
N PRO A 229 -11.68 3.40 17.38
CA PRO A 229 -11.04 4.14 18.45
C PRO A 229 -9.76 4.82 17.96
N ASP A 230 -9.33 5.84 18.69
CA ASP A 230 -8.05 6.49 18.47
C ASP A 230 -6.90 5.59 18.97
N ALA A 231 -6.51 4.62 18.14
CA ALA A 231 -5.42 3.70 18.44
C ALA A 231 -4.64 3.29 17.18
N PRO A 232 -3.34 2.94 17.32
CA PRO A 232 -2.52 2.43 16.22
C PRO A 232 -3.17 1.27 15.48
N TRP A 233 -3.67 0.27 16.22
CA TRP A 233 -4.28 -0.93 15.63
C TRP A 233 -5.46 -0.60 14.71
N ALA A 234 -6.23 0.39 15.09
CA ALA A 234 -7.42 0.80 14.36
C ALA A 234 -7.03 1.45 13.01
N ARG A 235 -5.95 2.24 13.00
CA ARG A 235 -5.41 2.85 11.77
C ARG A 235 -4.82 1.82 10.83
N ARG A 236 -4.13 0.81 11.35
CA ARG A 236 -3.58 -0.28 10.53
C ARG A 236 -4.69 -1.12 9.88
N VAL A 237 -5.70 -1.50 10.66
CA VAL A 237 -6.74 -2.44 10.21
C VAL A 237 -7.86 -1.80 9.38
N SER A 238 -8.00 -0.47 9.37
CA SER A 238 -9.16 0.22 8.78
C SER A 238 -9.52 -0.25 7.37
N GLY A 239 -8.53 -0.39 6.48
CA GLY A 239 -8.76 -0.84 5.10
C GLY A 239 -9.15 -2.31 5.00
N ILE A 240 -8.48 -3.17 5.77
CA ILE A 240 -8.75 -4.62 5.86
C ILE A 240 -10.15 -4.85 6.40
N PHE A 241 -10.53 -4.13 7.46
CA PHE A 241 -11.86 -4.23 8.06
C PHE A 241 -12.95 -3.77 7.08
N ALA A 242 -12.74 -2.67 6.35
CA ALA A 242 -13.68 -2.23 5.32
C ALA A 242 -13.89 -3.29 4.22
N ASN A 243 -12.82 -3.94 3.76
CA ASN A 243 -12.89 -5.02 2.78
C ASN A 243 -13.58 -6.26 3.35
N LYS A 244 -13.27 -6.65 4.59
CA LYS A 244 -13.89 -7.77 5.28
C LYS A 244 -15.41 -7.58 5.40
N LEU A 245 -15.83 -6.39 5.82
CA LEU A 245 -17.25 -6.02 5.91
C LEU A 245 -17.97 -6.14 4.55
N ALA A 246 -17.38 -5.58 3.49
CA ALA A 246 -17.96 -5.65 2.14
C ALA A 246 -18.11 -7.10 1.62
N ASN A 247 -17.14 -7.97 1.93
CA ASN A 247 -17.22 -9.39 1.57
C ASN A 247 -18.25 -10.15 2.41
N ALA A 248 -18.35 -9.87 3.72
CA ALA A 248 -19.31 -10.52 4.61
C ALA A 248 -20.76 -10.07 4.35
N HIS A 249 -20.96 -8.85 3.86
CA HIS A 249 -22.27 -8.27 3.58
C HIS A 249 -22.31 -7.70 2.15
N PRO A 250 -22.34 -8.56 1.11
CA PRO A 250 -22.17 -8.13 -0.28
C PRO A 250 -23.28 -7.21 -0.80
N GLN A 251 -24.41 -7.11 -0.09
CA GLN A 251 -25.52 -6.21 -0.42
C GLN A 251 -25.37 -4.80 0.17
N ARG A 252 -24.40 -4.61 1.07
CA ARG A 252 -24.32 -3.44 1.95
C ARG A 252 -23.13 -2.56 1.60
N ALA A 253 -23.33 -1.24 1.63
CA ALA A 253 -22.23 -0.27 1.62
C ALA A 253 -21.65 -0.10 3.03
N HIS A 254 -20.34 0.15 3.12
CA HIS A 254 -19.65 0.28 4.40
C HIS A 254 -18.83 1.55 4.47
N ALA A 255 -18.91 2.26 5.59
CA ALA A 255 -18.00 3.35 5.95
C ALA A 255 -17.22 2.97 7.21
N VAL A 256 -15.90 3.08 7.15
CA VAL A 256 -14.99 2.91 8.29
C VAL A 256 -14.31 4.25 8.55
N ILE A 257 -14.64 4.87 9.67
CA ILE A 257 -14.14 6.18 10.10
C ILE A 257 -13.09 5.94 11.18
N THR A 258 -11.89 6.47 10.98
CA THR A 258 -10.76 6.31 11.91
C THR A 258 -10.17 7.67 12.25
N PRO A 259 -9.98 8.03 13.54
CA PRO A 259 -9.22 9.22 13.93
C PRO A 259 -7.81 9.20 13.31
N ASN A 260 -7.29 10.36 12.94
CA ASN A 260 -5.91 10.52 12.52
C ASN A 260 -5.18 11.55 13.41
N HIS A 261 -3.85 11.58 13.35
CA HIS A 261 -3.01 12.43 14.19
C HIS A 261 -3.08 13.91 13.83
N SER A 262 -3.68 14.27 12.69
CA SER A 262 -3.99 15.67 12.36
C SER A 262 -5.20 16.22 13.14
N GLY A 263 -5.82 15.40 14.00
CA GLY A 263 -7.04 15.77 14.73
C GLY A 263 -8.30 15.77 13.86
N THR A 264 -8.26 15.05 12.72
CA THR A 264 -9.40 14.84 11.82
C THR A 264 -9.71 13.34 11.72
N TYR A 265 -10.70 12.97 10.91
CA TYR A 265 -10.95 11.57 10.56
C TYR A 265 -10.45 11.24 9.16
N THR A 266 -9.92 10.04 8.99
CA THR A 266 -9.88 9.36 7.69
C THR A 266 -11.13 8.51 7.55
N VAL A 267 -11.76 8.56 6.38
CA VAL A 267 -12.92 7.73 6.04
C VAL A 267 -12.55 6.80 4.90
N SER A 268 -12.84 5.51 5.05
CA SER A 268 -12.84 4.55 3.94
C SER A 268 -14.26 4.11 3.63
N VAL A 269 -14.68 4.26 2.38
CA VAL A 269 -16.00 3.83 1.90
C VAL A 269 -15.83 2.66 0.94
N ARG A 270 -16.66 1.63 1.11
CA ARG A 270 -16.89 0.55 0.16
C ARG A 270 -18.34 0.57 -0.26
N ALA A 271 -18.58 0.60 -1.57
CA ALA A 271 -19.91 0.34 -2.09
C ALA A 271 -20.24 -1.16 -1.93
N SER A 272 -21.53 -1.48 -2.09
CA SER A 272 -22.02 -2.85 -2.16
C SER A 272 -21.34 -3.65 -3.28
N LEU A 273 -21.02 -4.93 -3.05
CA LEU A 273 -20.41 -5.76 -4.09
C LEU A 273 -21.39 -6.09 -5.22
N ILE A 274 -22.70 -6.18 -4.92
CA ILE A 274 -23.72 -6.39 -5.96
C ILE A 274 -24.04 -5.13 -6.77
N ASN A 275 -23.71 -3.94 -6.24
CA ASN A 275 -23.84 -2.66 -6.92
C ASN A 275 -22.65 -1.75 -6.58
N PRO A 276 -21.49 -1.96 -7.25
CA PRO A 276 -20.22 -1.35 -6.88
C PRO A 276 -20.08 0.11 -7.40
N ASN A 277 -21.06 0.95 -7.07
CA ASN A 277 -21.15 2.35 -7.52
C ASN A 277 -21.41 3.31 -6.35
N GLY A 278 -21.02 4.57 -6.52
CA GLY A 278 -21.40 5.69 -5.64
C GLY A 278 -20.39 6.05 -4.54
N ALA A 279 -19.39 5.22 -4.26
CA ALA A 279 -18.40 5.54 -3.21
C ALA A 279 -17.63 6.83 -3.54
N ASP A 280 -17.20 6.99 -4.80
CA ASP A 280 -16.53 8.19 -5.31
C ASP A 280 -17.44 9.41 -5.27
N LEU A 281 -18.68 9.30 -5.75
CA LEU A 281 -19.66 10.38 -5.77
C LEU A 281 -20.00 10.90 -4.37
N LEU A 282 -20.05 10.02 -3.37
CA LEU A 282 -20.18 10.44 -1.98
C LEU A 282 -18.93 11.17 -1.49
N CYS A 283 -17.75 10.57 -1.68
CA CYS A 283 -16.52 11.13 -1.12
C CYS A 283 -16.16 12.48 -1.75
N LEU A 284 -16.40 12.67 -3.05
CA LEU A 284 -16.15 13.93 -3.77
C LEU A 284 -16.98 15.13 -3.25
N GLN A 285 -17.97 14.91 -2.38
CA GLN A 285 -18.70 15.97 -1.70
C GLN A 285 -17.89 16.62 -0.55
N PHE A 286 -16.73 16.06 -0.21
CA PHE A 286 -15.86 16.51 0.87
C PHE A 286 -14.48 16.91 0.31
N ASP A 287 -13.86 17.95 0.87
CA ASP A 287 -12.67 18.63 0.33
C ASP A 287 -11.51 17.70 -0.05
N THR A 288 -11.28 16.65 0.73
CA THR A 288 -10.17 15.71 0.55
C THR A 288 -10.64 14.32 0.14
N GLY A 289 -11.85 14.26 -0.42
CA GLY A 289 -12.47 13.02 -0.86
C GLY A 289 -12.15 12.67 -2.31
N GLY A 290 -12.04 11.37 -2.57
CA GLY A 290 -11.79 10.85 -3.92
C GLY A 290 -11.69 9.34 -3.93
N GLY A 291 -11.50 8.76 -5.11
CA GLY A 291 -11.36 7.31 -5.29
C GLY A 291 -12.08 6.80 -6.52
N ARG A 292 -12.47 5.52 -6.48
CA ARG A 292 -13.17 4.82 -7.56
C ARG A 292 -14.61 4.52 -7.15
N LYS A 293 -15.45 4.24 -8.15
CA LYS A 293 -16.89 3.90 -7.98
C LYS A 293 -17.19 2.93 -6.84
N ALA A 294 -16.38 1.88 -6.69
CA ALA A 294 -16.58 0.83 -5.69
C ALA A 294 -15.89 1.10 -4.34
N ALA A 295 -14.84 1.92 -4.34
CA ALA A 295 -13.98 2.14 -3.18
C ALA A 295 -13.37 3.54 -3.24
N ALA A 296 -13.70 4.35 -2.23
CA ALA A 296 -13.28 5.74 -2.13
C ALA A 296 -12.97 6.09 -0.67
N GLY A 297 -12.46 7.28 -0.43
CA GLY A 297 -12.19 7.74 0.91
C GLY A 297 -12.04 9.24 1.01
N ILE A 298 -11.93 9.71 2.25
CA ILE A 298 -11.69 11.10 2.63
C ILE A 298 -10.48 11.11 3.55
N ASN A 299 -9.44 11.89 3.21
CA ASN A 299 -8.20 11.89 3.99
C ASN A 299 -8.34 12.68 5.30
N HIS A 300 -9.03 13.82 5.23
CA HIS A 300 -9.24 14.77 6.32
C HIS A 300 -10.71 15.19 6.37
N LEU A 301 -11.52 14.46 7.12
CA LEU A 301 -12.87 14.86 7.50
C LEU A 301 -12.80 15.60 8.85
N PRO A 302 -13.15 16.90 8.91
CA PRO A 302 -13.17 17.65 10.17
C PRO A 302 -14.04 16.95 11.22
N THR A 303 -13.63 16.98 12.49
CA THR A 303 -14.35 16.28 13.56
C THR A 303 -15.79 16.74 13.73
N GLY A 304 -16.06 18.04 13.52
CA GLY A 304 -17.41 18.62 13.49
C GLY A 304 -18.26 18.22 12.28
N SER A 305 -17.68 17.57 11.27
CA SER A 305 -18.38 17.11 10.05
C SER A 305 -18.76 15.62 10.10
N LEU A 306 -18.58 14.94 11.24
CA LEU A 306 -18.92 13.52 11.36
C LEU A 306 -20.41 13.28 11.12
N ASP A 307 -21.29 14.06 11.77
CA ASP A 307 -22.74 13.88 11.64
C ASP A 307 -23.25 14.19 10.22
N SER A 308 -22.69 15.21 9.57
CA SER A 308 -23.02 15.53 8.18
C SER A 308 -22.55 14.44 7.24
N PHE A 309 -21.34 13.89 7.43
CA PHE A 309 -20.87 12.73 6.69
C PHE A 309 -21.80 11.53 6.85
N ILE A 310 -22.16 11.17 8.08
CA ILE A 310 -23.05 10.03 8.35
C ILE A 310 -24.43 10.25 7.69
N THR A 311 -24.95 11.47 7.72
CA THR A 311 -26.22 11.81 7.07
C THR A 311 -26.14 11.65 5.55
N SER A 312 -25.10 12.20 4.90
CA SER A 312 -24.88 12.05 3.47
C SER A 312 -24.67 10.59 3.06
N PHE A 313 -23.89 9.83 3.84
CA PHE A 313 -23.66 8.39 3.61
C PHE A 313 -24.97 7.60 3.64
N LYS A 314 -25.82 7.84 4.64
CA LYS A 314 -27.15 7.24 4.75
C LYS A 314 -27.99 7.56 3.51
N GLN A 315 -28.15 8.84 3.20
CA GLN A 315 -28.98 9.27 2.08
C GLN A 315 -28.51 8.68 0.75
N HIS A 316 -27.19 8.61 0.54
CA HIS A 316 -26.60 8.13 -0.70
C HIS A 316 -26.82 6.62 -0.95
N PHE A 317 -26.85 5.79 0.10
CA PHE A 317 -26.99 4.34 -0.03
C PHE A 317 -28.36 3.80 0.43
N CYS A 318 -29.22 4.64 1.02
CA CYS A 318 -30.63 4.34 1.29
C CYS A 318 -31.55 4.53 0.10
N SER A 319 -31.15 5.33 -0.91
CA SER A 319 -31.92 5.50 -2.14
C SER A 319 -31.69 4.30 -3.04
#